data_AF-A0A7S2Y7E5-F1
#
_entry.id   AF-A0A7S2Y7E5-F1
#
_cell.length_a   1.000
_cell.length_b   1.000
_cell.length_c   1.000
_cell.angle_alpha   90.00
_cell.angle_beta   90.00
_cell.angle_gamma   90.00
#
_symmetry.space_group_name_H-M   'P 1'
#
loop_
_entity.id
_entity.type
_entity.pdbx_description
1 polymer ?
#
loop_
_entity_poly.entity_id
_entity_poly.type
_entity_poly.pdbx_seq_one_letter_code
_entity_poly.pdbx_strand_id
1 'polypeptide(L)'
;GTDLLQDALSKEPNNSSAKSLLSLFLSYKITTGDVDGTEAVQASVQAIDWLGELYEQQSDAPNHELHARRLSVVLRLASYAFRDVGRTEEATEAVRGALDIIKVLCNQRPR
;
A
#
# COMPACT_ATOMS: atom_id res chain seq x y z
N GLY A 1 14.83 -5.68 10.67
CA GLY A 1 13.40 -6.02 10.92
C GLY A 1 12.68 -6.50 9.66
N THR A 2 12.90 -5.81 8.54
CA THR A 2 12.39 -6.18 7.21
C THR A 2 13.31 -7.10 6.41
N ASP A 3 14.52 -7.35 6.92
CA ASP A 3 15.61 -7.99 6.18
C ASP A 3 15.23 -9.40 5.69
N LEU A 4 14.46 -10.15 6.49
CA LEU A 4 13.94 -11.46 6.11
C LEU A 4 12.87 -11.38 4.99
N LEU A 5 12.01 -10.36 5.02
CA LEU A 5 10.99 -10.15 3.99
C LEU A 5 11.63 -9.66 2.68
N GLN A 6 12.67 -8.82 2.77
CA GLN A 6 13.44 -8.37 1.62
C GLN A 6 14.26 -9.51 1.00
N ASP A 7 14.89 -10.36 1.81
CA ASP A 7 15.56 -11.57 1.33
C ASP A 7 14.58 -12.52 0.65
N ALA A 8 13.39 -12.74 1.23
CA ALA A 8 12.33 -13.54 0.60
C ALA A 8 11.91 -12.96 -0.76
N LEU A 9 11.73 -11.64 -0.88
CA LEU A 9 11.38 -11.01 -2.16
C LEU A 9 12.53 -11.02 -3.17
N SER A 10 13.79 -11.01 -2.72
CA SER A 10 14.94 -11.13 -3.62
C SER A 10 15.01 -12.51 -4.30
N LYS A 11 14.57 -13.56 -3.59
CA LYS A 11 14.53 -14.95 -4.09
C LYS A 11 13.24 -15.24 -4.85
N GLU A 12 12.13 -14.69 -4.38
CA GLU A 12 10.80 -14.88 -4.95
C GLU A 12 10.07 -13.53 -5.07
N PRO A 13 10.32 -12.77 -6.16
CA PRO A 13 9.72 -11.44 -6.36
C PRO A 13 8.19 -11.45 -6.40
N ASN A 14 7.57 -12.61 -6.64
CA ASN A 14 6.11 -12.77 -6.70
C ASN A 14 5.51 -13.27 -5.39
N ASN A 15 6.29 -13.36 -4.31
CA ASN A 15 5.79 -13.84 -3.02
C ASN A 15 4.78 -12.84 -2.42
N SER A 16 3.49 -13.13 -2.62
CA SER A 16 2.37 -12.29 -2.20
C SER A 16 2.33 -12.09 -0.69
N SER A 17 2.69 -13.11 0.08
CA SER A 17 2.73 -13.02 1.55
C SER A 17 3.83 -12.07 2.02
N ALA A 18 5.02 -12.16 1.43
CA ALA A 18 6.13 -11.27 1.75
C ALA A 18 5.80 -9.81 1.39
N LYS A 19 5.26 -9.57 0.18
CA LYS A 19 4.76 -8.24 -0.24
C LYS A 19 3.74 -7.68 0.75
N SER A 20 2.74 -8.48 1.10
CA SER A 20 1.64 -8.07 1.96
C SER A 20 2.09 -7.76 3.40
N LEU A 21 3.03 -8.53 3.96
CA LEU A 21 3.62 -8.27 5.27
C LEU A 21 4.55 -7.05 5.26
N LEU A 22 5.33 -6.88 4.20
CA LEU A 22 6.25 -5.76 4.08
C LEU A 22 5.49 -4.43 3.94
N SER A 23 4.41 -4.38 3.15
CA SER A 23 3.55 -3.20 3.07
C SER A 23 2.89 -2.84 4.41
N LEU A 24 2.55 -3.84 5.24
CA LEU A 24 2.04 -3.59 6.61
C LEU A 24 3.11 -2.94 7.49
N PHE A 25 4.34 -3.44 7.43
CA PHE A 25 5.45 -2.89 8.19
C PHE A 25 5.80 -1.46 7.77
N LEU A 26 5.81 -1.18 6.46
CA LEU A 26 6.05 0.16 5.92
C LEU A 26 4.94 1.13 6.35
N SER A 27 3.67 0.69 6.31
CA SER A 27 2.53 1.47 6.83
C SER A 27 2.70 1.82 8.31
N TYR A 28 3.12 0.85 9.13
CA TYR A 28 3.36 1.06 10.55
C TYR A 28 4.42 2.13 10.79
N LYS A 29 5.58 2.01 10.13
CA LYS A 29 6.68 2.98 10.23
C LYS A 29 6.25 4.41 9.89
N ILE A 30 5.47 4.57 8.80
CA ILE A 30 4.92 5.86 8.39
C ILE A 30 4.00 6.41 9.49
N THR A 31 3.10 5.58 10.03
CA THR A 31 2.14 6.03 11.06
C THR A 31 2.77 6.36 12.41
N THR A 32 3.88 5.72 12.77
CA THR A 32 4.58 6.00 14.03
C THR A 32 5.55 7.17 13.92
N GLY A 33 5.75 7.73 12.72
CA GLY A 33 6.73 8.79 12.49
C GLY A 33 8.18 8.33 12.67
N ASP A 34 8.45 7.03 12.48
CA ASP A 34 9.78 6.42 12.64
C ASP A 34 10.67 6.61 11.40
N VAL A 35 10.23 7.45 10.47
CA VAL A 35 10.86 7.72 9.18
C VAL A 35 10.68 9.21 8.85
N ASP A 36 11.64 9.80 8.15
CA ASP A 36 11.48 11.16 7.65
C ASP A 36 10.51 11.21 6.44
N GLY A 37 10.15 12.42 6.00
CA GLY A 37 9.19 12.60 4.91
C GLY A 37 9.62 11.95 3.59
N THR A 38 10.93 11.88 3.30
CA THR A 38 11.44 11.28 2.05
C THR A 38 11.43 9.76 2.16
N GLU A 39 11.85 9.19 3.29
CA GLU A 39 11.76 7.76 3.54
C GLU A 39 10.29 7.30 3.58
N ALA A 40 9.39 8.09 4.18
CA ALA A 40 7.95 7.83 4.18
C ALA A 40 7.37 7.76 2.76
N VAL A 41 7.80 8.68 1.87
CA VAL A 41 7.39 8.66 0.46
C VAL A 41 7.91 7.42 -0.26
N GLN A 42 9.19 7.07 -0.10
CA GLN A 42 9.77 5.88 -0.73
C GLN A 42 9.08 4.59 -0.27
N ALA A 43 8.87 4.47 1.05
CA ALA A 43 8.14 3.37 1.66
C ALA A 43 6.70 3.27 1.12
N SER A 44 6.02 4.41 0.98
CA SER A 44 4.66 4.48 0.45
C SER A 44 4.58 4.01 -0.99
N VAL A 45 5.48 4.51 -1.86
CA VAL A 45 5.50 4.14 -3.28
C VAL A 45 5.73 2.63 -3.45
N GLN A 46 6.72 2.06 -2.76
CA GLN A 46 6.97 0.61 -2.85
C GLN A 46 5.78 -0.22 -2.35
N ALA A 47 5.15 0.20 -1.25
CA ALA A 47 3.99 -0.49 -0.72
C ALA A 47 2.77 -0.40 -1.66
N ILE A 48 2.59 0.74 -2.35
CA ILE A 48 1.57 0.93 -3.39
C ILE A 48 1.82 0.00 -4.55
N ASP A 49 3.05 -0.06 -5.08
CA ASP A 49 3.39 -0.90 -6.22
C ASP A 49 3.09 -2.37 -5.93
N TRP A 50 3.58 -2.89 -4.79
CA TRP A 50 3.34 -4.28 -4.41
C TRP A 50 1.87 -4.62 -4.20
N LEU A 51 1.12 -3.75 -3.50
CA LEU A 51 -0.30 -4.00 -3.24
C LEU A 51 -1.16 -3.76 -4.48
N GLY A 52 -0.75 -2.87 -5.37
CA GLY A 52 -1.36 -2.62 -6.68
C GLY A 52 -1.24 -3.86 -7.56
N GLU A 53 -0.05 -4.43 -7.70
CA GLU A 53 0.17 -5.69 -8.41
C GLU A 53 -0.70 -6.82 -7.84
N LEU A 54 -0.75 -6.96 -6.52
CA LEU A 54 -1.57 -7.98 -5.86
C LEU A 54 -3.07 -7.77 -6.04
N TYR A 55 -3.51 -6.51 -6.09
CA TYR A 55 -4.90 -6.16 -6.35
C TYR A 55 -5.29 -6.49 -7.80
N GLU A 56 -4.46 -6.11 -8.77
CA GLU A 56 -4.72 -6.36 -10.19
C GLU A 56 -4.67 -7.85 -10.56
N GLN A 57 -3.71 -8.60 -10.02
CA GLN A 57 -3.50 -10.01 -10.40
C GLN A 57 -4.50 -10.98 -9.77
N GLN A 58 -5.22 -10.57 -8.73
CA GLN A 58 -5.95 -11.50 -7.86
C GLN A 58 -7.41 -11.12 -7.63
N SER A 59 -8.10 -10.53 -8.63
CA SER A 59 -9.54 -10.15 -8.55
C SER A 59 -10.43 -11.20 -7.87
N ASP A 60 -10.18 -12.49 -8.15
CA ASP A 60 -11.04 -13.60 -7.69
C ASP A 60 -10.43 -14.39 -6.51
N ALA A 61 -9.30 -13.96 -5.94
CA ALA A 61 -8.65 -14.66 -4.85
C ALA A 61 -9.33 -14.37 -3.49
N PRO A 62 -9.30 -15.31 -2.54
CA PRO A 62 -9.88 -15.12 -1.20
C PRO A 62 -9.29 -13.92 -0.43
N ASN A 63 -8.09 -13.47 -0.81
CA ASN A 63 -7.41 -12.32 -0.18
C ASN A 63 -7.57 -11.01 -0.97
N HIS A 64 -8.32 -10.99 -2.07
CA HIS A 64 -8.48 -9.79 -2.91
C HIS A 64 -9.01 -8.59 -2.11
N GLU A 65 -10.07 -8.79 -1.33
CA GLU A 65 -10.62 -7.75 -0.48
C GLU A 65 -9.59 -7.26 0.57
N LEU A 66 -8.79 -8.16 1.13
CA LEU A 66 -7.75 -7.78 2.09
C LEU A 66 -6.67 -6.91 1.43
N HIS A 67 -6.21 -7.28 0.23
CA HIS A 67 -5.23 -6.50 -0.53
C HIS A 67 -5.79 -5.13 -0.93
N ALA A 68 -7.03 -5.08 -1.42
CA ALA A 68 -7.73 -3.83 -1.74
C ALA A 68 -7.82 -2.90 -0.51
N ARG A 69 -8.24 -3.42 0.65
CA ARG A 69 -8.29 -2.64 1.90
C ARG A 69 -6.91 -2.13 2.32
N ARG A 70 -5.87 -2.96 2.21
CA ARG A 70 -4.49 -2.56 2.51
C ARG A 70 -4.00 -1.49 1.56
N LEU A 71 -4.25 -1.64 0.26
CA LEU A 71 -3.87 -0.65 -0.76
C LEU A 71 -4.54 0.70 -0.49
N SER A 72 -5.83 0.70 -0.18
CA SER A 72 -6.58 1.90 0.24
C SER A 72 -5.94 2.61 1.45
N VAL A 73 -5.52 1.85 2.46
CA VAL A 73 -4.85 2.40 3.64
C VAL A 73 -3.49 3.01 3.27
N VAL A 74 -2.67 2.30 2.50
CA VAL A 74 -1.35 2.79 2.08
C VAL A 74 -1.48 4.06 1.25
N LEU A 75 -2.41 4.10 0.29
CA LEU A 75 -2.66 5.29 -0.53
C LEU A 75 -3.06 6.51 0.33
N ARG A 76 -3.88 6.30 1.36
CA ARG A 76 -4.20 7.37 2.31
C ARG A 76 -2.96 7.84 3.08
N LEU A 77 -2.12 6.92 3.55
CA LEU A 77 -0.87 7.27 4.25
C LEU A 77 0.12 8.00 3.33
N ALA A 78 0.25 7.53 2.09
CA ALA A 78 1.06 8.15 1.05
C ALA A 78 0.62 9.60 0.80
N SER A 79 -0.69 9.89 0.84
CA SER A 79 -1.17 11.26 0.67
C SER A 79 -0.63 12.24 1.72
N TYR A 80 -0.48 11.79 2.97
CA TYR A 80 0.13 12.60 4.02
C TYR A 80 1.62 12.77 3.76
N ALA A 81 2.33 11.66 3.47
CA ALA A 81 3.76 11.70 3.18
C ALA A 81 4.09 12.63 1.98
N PHE A 82 3.31 12.55 0.90
CA PHE A 82 3.46 13.43 -0.26
C PHE A 82 3.20 14.90 0.10
N ARG A 83 2.14 15.18 0.87
CA ARG A 83 1.83 16.54 1.32
C ARG A 83 2.95 17.12 2.19
N ASP A 84 3.52 16.33 3.08
CA ASP A 84 4.58 16.77 4.00
C ASP A 84 5.86 17.17 3.26
N VAL A 85 6.13 16.59 2.09
CA VAL A 85 7.24 16.99 1.20
C VAL A 85 6.84 17.96 0.08
N GLY A 86 5.62 18.51 0.12
CA GLY A 86 5.13 19.52 -0.83
C GLY A 86 4.59 18.96 -2.17
N ARG A 87 4.51 17.64 -2.33
CA ARG A 87 4.01 16.94 -3.53
C ARG A 87 2.48 16.85 -3.55
N THR A 88 1.86 18.00 -3.81
CA THR A 88 0.39 18.18 -3.62
C THR A 88 -0.45 17.44 -4.67
N GLU A 89 0.06 17.32 -5.90
CA GLU A 89 -0.64 16.61 -6.98
C GLU A 89 -0.70 15.10 -6.67
N GLU A 90 0.44 14.51 -6.34
CA GLU A 90 0.53 13.08 -5.98
C GLU A 90 -0.25 12.77 -4.70
N ALA A 91 -0.29 13.70 -3.73
CA ALA A 91 -1.14 13.56 -2.56
C ALA A 91 -2.63 13.46 -2.93
N THR A 92 -3.07 14.28 -3.89
CA THR A 92 -4.45 14.29 -4.37
C THR A 92 -4.79 13.02 -5.15
N GLU A 93 -3.87 12.55 -6.01
CA GLU A 93 -4.01 11.29 -6.73
C GLU A 93 -4.10 10.10 -5.79
N ALA A 94 -3.28 10.06 -4.74
CA ALA A 94 -3.30 8.99 -3.76
C ALA A 94 -4.65 8.94 -3.01
N VAL A 95 -5.21 10.08 -2.60
CA VAL A 95 -6.56 10.12 -2.00
C VAL A 95 -7.64 9.65 -2.97
N ARG A 96 -7.57 10.04 -4.25
CA ARG A 96 -8.52 9.60 -5.27
C ARG A 96 -8.47 8.08 -5.46
N GLY A 97 -7.27 7.51 -5.59
CA GLY A 97 -7.09 6.07 -5.70
C GLY A 97 -7.64 5.31 -4.49
N ALA A 98 -7.37 5.80 -3.27
CA ALA A 98 -7.91 5.21 -2.05
C ALA A 98 -9.45 5.19 -2.03
N LEU A 99 -10.07 6.29 -2.48
CA LEU A 99 -11.52 6.43 -2.55
C LEU A 99 -12.13 5.50 -3.60
N ASP A 100 -11.50 5.37 -4.76
CA ASP A 100 -12.02 4.52 -5.85
C ASP A 100 -12.00 3.04 -5.46
N ILE A 101 -10.97 2.58 -4.76
CA ILE A 101 -10.93 1.23 -4.19
C ILE A 101 -12.06 1.03 -3.18
N ILE A 102 -12.29 2.00 -2.29
CA ILE A 102 -13.38 1.91 -1.29
C ILE A 102 -14.75 1.83 -1.98
N LYS A 103 -14.98 2.60 -3.05
CA LYS A 103 -16.22 2.53 -3.83
C LYS A 103 -16.44 1.12 -4.39
N VAL A 104 -15.41 0.52 -4.98
CA VAL A 104 -15.48 -0.86 -5.50
C VAL A 104 -15.85 -1.83 -4.38
N LEU A 105 -15.16 -1.78 -3.24
CA LEU A 105 -15.42 -2.67 -2.10
C LEU A 105 -16.84 -2.51 -1.53
N CYS A 106 -17.34 -1.28 -1.44
CA CYS A 106 -18.71 -1.01 -0.96
C CYS A 106 -19.77 -1.53 -1.94
N ASN A 107 -19.50 -1.47 -3.24
CA ASN A 107 -20.44 -1.94 -4.28
C ASN A 107 -20.44 -3.48 -4.43
N GLN A 108 -19.36 -4.16 -4.05
CA GLN A 108 -19.25 -5.63 -4.10
C GLN A 108 -19.87 -6.35 -2.90
N ARG A 109 -20.16 -5.65 -1.80
CA ARG A 109 -20.85 -6.23 -0.65
C ARG A 109 -22.37 -6.04 -0.78
N PRO A 110 -23.18 -7.11 -0.94
CA PRO A 110 -24.62 -6.97 -0.83
C PRO A 110 -24.97 -6.55 0.60
N ARG A 111 -25.91 -5.61 0.72
CA ARG A 111 -26.47 -5.18 2.01
C ARG A 111 -27.31 -6.28 2.64
#